data_AF-A0A9D8T7C2-F1
#
_entry.id   AF-A0A9D8T7C2-F1
#
_cell.length_a   1.000
_cell.length_b   1.000
_cell.length_c   1.000
_cell.angle_alpha   90.00
_cell.angle_beta   90.00
_cell.angle_gamma   90.00
#
_symmetry.space_group_name_H-M   'P 1'
#
loop_
_entity.id
_entity.type
_entity.pdbx_description
1 polymer ?
#
loop_
_entity_poly.entity_id
_entity_poly.type
_entity_poly.pdbx_seq_one_letter_code
_entity_poly.pdbx_strand_id
1 'polypeptide(L)'
;KEDRLMLSDNNLLAQMMGFHPSAEGKQLPVYHFPATREVIAKVRKAPNINAVKIEPAQLGPYELGGTIFPLHASNTWTRDNFGPLWIPAKGASIELNETNEILYGRAIRVYEGHDLQKRDGQYYLDGQPADNYTFEMDYYWMMGDNRHNSADSRAWGFVPEDHIVGRPEFVWLSLNKDKAWGQGKIRWNRFFKAAR
;
A
#
# COMPACT_ATOMS: atom_id res chain seq x y z
N LYS A 1 6.26 -19.75 -6.01
CA LYS A 1 5.18 -18.80 -6.32
C LYS A 1 5.74 -17.88 -7.37
N GLU A 2 5.42 -18.16 -8.63
CA GLU A 2 5.79 -17.25 -9.70
C GLU A 2 4.70 -16.21 -9.78
N ASP A 3 4.87 -15.12 -9.04
CA ASP A 3 3.96 -13.98 -9.15
C ASP A 3 4.39 -13.19 -10.40
N ARG A 4 4.14 -13.78 -11.57
CA ARG A 4 4.30 -13.14 -12.88
C ARG A 4 2.90 -12.92 -13.45
N LEU A 5 2.50 -11.65 -13.59
CA LEU A 5 1.32 -11.32 -14.38
C LEU A 5 1.80 -11.09 -15.81
N MET A 6 1.53 -12.05 -16.70
CA MET A 6 1.60 -11.79 -18.13
C MET A 6 0.47 -10.83 -18.45
N LEU A 7 0.80 -9.64 -18.95
CA LEU A 7 -0.20 -8.73 -19.46
C LEU A 7 -0.67 -9.33 -20.81
N SER A 8 -1.93 -9.74 -20.89
CA SER A 8 -2.51 -10.31 -22.11
C SER A 8 -2.36 -9.37 -23.31
N ASP A 9 -2.45 -9.91 -24.52
CA ASP A 9 -2.20 -9.22 -25.79
C ASP A 9 -2.96 -7.89 -25.97
N ASN A 10 -4.06 -7.61 -25.26
CA ASN A 10 -4.75 -6.32 -25.30
C ASN A 10 -4.69 -5.51 -23.99
N ASN A 11 -3.52 -5.43 -23.37
CA ASN A 11 -3.39 -4.65 -22.14
C ASN A 11 -3.21 -3.14 -22.42
N LEU A 12 -4.23 -2.36 -22.07
CA LEU A 12 -4.23 -0.90 -22.10
C LEU A 12 -3.00 -0.29 -21.38
N LEU A 13 -2.60 -0.83 -20.23
CA LEU A 13 -1.43 -0.38 -19.49
C LEU A 13 -0.15 -0.55 -20.32
N ALA A 14 0.00 -1.67 -21.03
CA ALA A 14 1.18 -1.89 -21.87
C ALA A 14 1.24 -0.85 -23.01
N GLN A 15 0.10 -0.55 -23.63
CA GLN A 15 0.02 0.48 -24.68
C GLN A 15 0.29 1.89 -24.14
N MET A 16 -0.30 2.25 -22.99
CA MET A 16 -0.06 3.55 -22.34
C MET A 16 1.40 3.70 -21.90
N MET A 17 2.03 2.60 -21.49
CA MET A 17 3.46 2.55 -21.22
C MET A 17 4.30 2.58 -22.50
N GLY A 18 3.70 2.59 -23.69
CA GLY A 18 4.37 2.68 -24.99
C GLY A 18 5.02 1.38 -25.44
N PHE A 19 4.45 0.22 -25.07
CA PHE A 19 4.73 -1.05 -25.72
C PHE A 19 3.78 -1.19 -26.91
N HIS A 20 4.35 -1.15 -28.11
CA HIS A 20 3.60 -1.26 -29.37
C HIS A 20 3.99 -2.55 -30.10
N PRO A 21 3.13 -3.07 -31.00
CA PRO A 21 3.49 -4.16 -31.90
C PRO A 21 4.75 -3.82 -32.72
N SER A 22 5.45 -4.85 -33.18
CA SER A 22 6.57 -4.68 -34.12
C SER A 22 6.08 -4.05 -35.44
N ALA A 23 7.01 -3.61 -36.30
CA ALA A 23 6.69 -3.11 -37.63
C ALA A 23 5.90 -4.11 -38.51
N GLU A 24 5.97 -5.41 -38.19
CA GLU A 24 5.25 -6.50 -38.85
C GLU A 24 3.89 -6.79 -38.17
N GLY A 25 3.46 -5.95 -37.23
CA GLY A 25 2.21 -6.13 -36.47
C GLY A 25 2.28 -7.22 -35.40
N LYS A 26 3.44 -7.86 -35.18
CA LYS A 26 3.59 -8.90 -34.16
C LYS A 26 3.73 -8.28 -32.77
N GLN A 27 2.81 -8.63 -31.89
CA GLN A 27 2.89 -8.24 -30.49
C GLN A 27 3.83 -9.19 -29.72
N LEU A 28 4.76 -8.59 -28.97
CA LEU A 28 5.66 -9.34 -28.10
C LEU A 28 5.06 -9.46 -26.70
N PRO A 29 5.30 -10.57 -25.99
CA PRO A 29 4.76 -10.76 -24.64
C PRO A 29 5.33 -9.72 -23.68
N VAL A 30 4.45 -9.09 -22.91
CA VAL A 30 4.81 -8.14 -21.86
C VAL A 30 4.60 -8.78 -20.49
N TYR A 31 5.66 -8.81 -19.69
CA TYR A 31 5.62 -9.31 -18.31
C TYR A 31 5.61 -8.16 -17.33
N HIS A 32 4.66 -8.17 -16.40
CA HIS A 32 4.55 -7.20 -15.33
C HIS A 32 4.76 -7.87 -13.97
N PHE A 33 5.76 -7.41 -13.23
CA PHE A 33 6.13 -7.95 -11.93
C PHE A 33 6.95 -6.94 -11.11
N PRO A 34 6.87 -6.99 -9.77
CA PRO A 34 7.72 -6.16 -8.91
C PRO A 34 9.18 -6.60 -9.02
N ALA A 35 10.10 -5.63 -9.11
CA ALA A 35 11.53 -5.91 -9.26
C ALA A 35 12.38 -4.92 -8.46
N THR A 36 13.48 -5.41 -7.88
CA THR A 36 14.49 -4.54 -7.26
C THR A 36 15.35 -3.88 -8.35
N ARG A 37 16.07 -2.81 -8.00
CA ARG A 37 17.03 -2.15 -8.92
C ARG A 37 18.07 -3.15 -9.47
N GLU A 38 18.51 -4.10 -8.65
CA GLU A 38 19.43 -5.16 -9.06
C GLU A 38 18.82 -6.12 -10.07
N VAL A 39 17.57 -6.55 -9.84
CA VAL A 39 16.85 -7.43 -10.78
C VAL A 39 16.66 -6.69 -12.10
N ILE A 40 16.25 -5.42 -12.07
CA ILE A 40 16.11 -4.59 -13.27
C ILE A 40 17.43 -4.51 -14.04
N ALA A 41 18.55 -4.29 -13.34
CA ALA A 41 19.87 -4.22 -13.96
C ALA A 41 20.28 -5.54 -14.63
N LYS A 42 19.92 -6.70 -14.05
CA LYS A 42 20.14 -8.02 -14.66
C LYS A 42 19.25 -8.22 -15.89
N VAL A 43 17.96 -7.91 -15.79
CA VAL A 43 16.99 -8.08 -16.88
C VAL A 43 17.37 -7.22 -18.09
N ARG A 44 17.81 -5.98 -17.89
CA ARG A 44 18.26 -5.09 -18.98
C ARG A 44 19.45 -5.63 -19.78
N LYS A 45 20.23 -6.57 -19.23
CA LYS A 45 21.39 -7.17 -19.90
C LYS A 45 21.06 -8.49 -20.60
N ALA A 46 19.86 -9.03 -20.43
CA ALA A 46 19.48 -10.30 -21.03
C ALA A 46 19.25 -10.14 -22.55
N PRO A 47 19.79 -11.04 -23.39
CA PRO A 47 19.81 -10.88 -24.85
C PRO A 47 18.42 -10.97 -25.50
N ASN A 48 17.43 -11.51 -24.77
CA ASN A 48 16.06 -11.72 -25.24
C ASN A 48 15.06 -10.68 -24.69
N ILE A 49 15.56 -9.55 -24.18
CA ILE A 49 14.73 -8.46 -23.66
C ILE A 49 14.80 -7.26 -24.58
N ASN A 50 13.68 -6.91 -25.21
CA ASN A 50 13.60 -5.78 -26.13
C ASN A 50 13.53 -4.43 -25.39
N ALA A 51 12.76 -4.36 -24.31
CA ALA A 51 12.58 -3.13 -23.55
C ALA A 51 12.21 -3.43 -22.10
N VAL A 52 12.66 -2.56 -21.19
CA VAL A 52 12.28 -2.55 -19.78
C VAL A 52 11.82 -1.15 -19.41
N LYS A 53 10.56 -1.04 -18.99
CA LYS A 53 9.95 0.20 -18.52
C LYS A 53 9.56 0.02 -17.05
N ILE A 54 9.81 1.06 -16.25
CA ILE A 54 9.40 1.09 -14.84
C ILE A 54 8.04 1.77 -14.81
N GLU A 55 7.05 1.13 -14.18
CA GLU A 55 5.74 1.72 -13.95
C GLU A 55 5.90 3.00 -13.10
N PRO A 56 5.45 4.17 -13.58
CA PRO A 56 5.45 5.37 -12.76
C PRO A 56 4.26 5.33 -11.78
N ALA A 57 4.35 6.07 -10.67
CA ALA A 57 3.21 6.20 -9.75
C ALA A 57 1.98 6.84 -10.41
N GLN A 58 2.20 7.72 -11.39
CA GLN A 58 1.16 8.40 -12.15
C GLN A 58 1.45 8.29 -13.66
N LEU A 59 0.41 8.01 -14.44
CA LEU A 59 0.46 7.95 -15.89
C LEU A 59 -0.69 8.78 -16.48
N GLY A 60 -0.38 10.03 -16.84
CA GLY A 60 -1.41 11.00 -17.22
C GLY A 60 -2.37 11.28 -16.06
N PRO A 61 -3.70 11.21 -16.25
CA PRO A 61 -4.67 11.43 -15.17
C PRO A 61 -4.82 10.23 -14.22
N TYR A 62 -4.12 9.11 -14.46
CA TYR A 62 -4.30 7.87 -13.71
C TYR A 62 -3.23 7.68 -12.64
N GLU A 63 -3.63 7.51 -11.38
CA GLU A 63 -2.78 7.01 -10.31
C GLU A 63 -2.70 5.48 -10.37
N LEU A 64 -1.58 4.94 -10.84
CA LEU A 64 -1.37 3.49 -10.96
C LEU A 64 -1.15 2.82 -9.59
N GLY A 65 -0.79 3.63 -8.59
CA GLY A 65 -0.63 3.23 -7.20
C GLY A 65 -1.93 2.95 -6.44
N GLY A 66 -3.08 3.40 -6.98
CA GLY A 66 -4.29 3.62 -6.18
C GLY A 66 -4.14 4.83 -5.26
N THR A 67 -5.21 5.18 -4.55
CA THR A 67 -5.22 6.34 -3.67
C THR A 67 -4.31 6.12 -2.45
N ILE A 68 -3.47 7.11 -2.15
CA ILE A 68 -2.45 7.04 -1.09
C ILE A 68 -2.79 8.00 0.05
N PHE A 69 -2.73 7.50 1.28
CA PHE A 69 -2.86 8.29 2.50
C PHE A 69 -1.67 9.27 2.66
N PRO A 70 -1.89 10.50 3.15
CA PRO A 70 -3.19 11.12 3.45
C PRO A 70 -3.96 11.49 2.17
N LEU A 71 -5.29 11.43 2.23
CA LEU A 71 -6.17 11.78 1.11
C LEU A 71 -6.29 13.29 0.98
N HIS A 72 -5.24 13.94 0.46
CA HIS A 72 -5.19 15.39 0.31
C HIS A 72 -4.46 15.79 -0.97
N ALA A 73 -4.91 16.90 -1.59
CA ALA A 73 -4.38 17.35 -2.88
C ALA A 73 -2.88 17.75 -2.84
N SER A 74 -2.37 18.12 -1.66
CA SER A 74 -0.94 18.43 -1.47
C SER A 74 -0.06 17.19 -1.24
N ASN A 75 -0.64 15.99 -1.15
CA ASN A 75 0.11 14.77 -0.93
C ASN A 75 0.95 14.43 -2.17
N THR A 76 2.27 14.38 -2.00
CA THR A 76 3.21 14.00 -3.06
C THR A 76 3.75 12.57 -2.89
N TRP A 77 3.26 11.85 -1.89
CA TRP A 77 3.68 10.49 -1.62
C TRP A 77 3.10 9.52 -2.63
N THR A 78 3.83 8.45 -2.87
CA THR A 78 3.42 7.38 -3.77
C THR A 78 3.47 6.05 -3.04
N ARG A 79 2.83 5.02 -3.62
CA ARG A 79 2.90 3.64 -3.10
C ARG A 79 4.33 3.16 -2.86
N ASP A 80 5.27 3.61 -3.69
CA ASP A 80 6.67 3.18 -3.68
C ASP A 80 7.60 4.14 -2.92
N ASN A 81 7.19 5.40 -2.76
CA ASN A 81 7.92 6.42 -2.01
C ASN A 81 6.97 7.16 -1.07
N PHE A 82 6.81 6.60 0.12
CA PHE A 82 5.85 7.04 1.12
C PHE A 82 6.54 7.73 2.29
N GLY A 83 5.95 8.79 2.83
CA GLY A 83 6.43 9.45 4.04
C GLY A 83 7.50 10.51 3.80
N PRO A 84 8.12 11.04 4.87
CA PRO A 84 8.16 10.50 6.23
C PRO A 84 6.82 10.57 6.98
N LEU A 85 6.53 9.56 7.81
CA LEU A 85 5.33 9.50 8.65
C LEU A 85 5.74 9.11 10.07
N TRP A 86 5.26 9.88 11.06
CA TRP A 86 5.40 9.53 12.47
C TRP A 86 4.14 8.76 12.93
N ILE A 87 4.32 7.73 13.75
CA ILE A 87 3.23 6.90 14.25
C ILE A 87 2.92 7.35 15.68
N PRO A 88 1.70 7.80 15.97
CA PRO A 88 1.34 8.23 17.31
C PRO A 88 1.37 7.09 18.32
N ALA A 89 1.88 7.39 19.51
CA ALA A 89 1.75 6.55 20.70
C ALA A 89 0.83 7.25 21.70
N LYS A 90 0.16 6.47 22.55
CA LYS A 90 -0.68 7.00 23.61
C LYS A 90 0.10 7.96 24.52
N GLY A 91 -0.48 9.12 24.79
CA GLY A 91 0.11 10.19 25.58
C GLY A 91 1.14 11.04 24.85
N ALA A 92 1.48 10.74 23.59
CA ALA A 92 2.29 11.63 22.77
C ALA A 92 1.43 12.80 22.28
N SER A 93 2.06 13.96 22.04
CA SER A 93 1.37 15.18 21.61
C SER A 93 1.91 15.70 20.29
N ILE A 94 1.03 16.37 19.54
CA ILE A 94 1.36 17.10 18.32
C ILE A 94 0.82 18.53 18.44
N GLU A 95 1.50 19.46 17.78
CA GLU A 95 0.92 20.78 17.52
C GLU A 95 -0.20 20.67 16.48
N LEU A 96 -1.31 21.38 16.70
CA LEU A 96 -2.39 21.49 15.75
C LEU A 96 -2.02 22.52 14.69
N ASN A 97 -1.61 22.02 13.52
CA ASN A 97 -1.32 22.79 12.33
C ASN A 97 -1.88 22.06 11.09
N GLU A 98 -1.84 22.70 9.92
CA GLU A 98 -2.44 22.16 8.69
C GLU A 98 -1.88 20.78 8.30
N THR A 99 -0.57 20.59 8.39
CA THR A 99 0.08 19.31 8.09
C THR A 99 -0.40 18.22 9.02
N ASN A 100 -0.44 18.50 10.32
CA ASN A 100 -0.86 17.53 11.34
C ASN A 100 -2.37 17.27 11.31
N GLU A 101 -3.19 18.26 10.93
CA GLU A 101 -4.62 18.04 10.70
C GLU A 101 -4.83 17.06 9.53
N ILE A 102 -4.11 17.23 8.42
CA ILE A 102 -4.19 16.35 7.26
C ILE A 102 -3.77 14.92 7.63
N LEU A 103 -2.69 14.76 8.39
CA LEU A 103 -2.13 13.46 8.75
C LEU A 103 -2.87 12.76 9.90
N TYR A 104 -3.30 13.49 10.91
CA TYR A 104 -3.80 12.89 12.15
C TYR A 104 -5.24 13.26 12.49
N GLY A 105 -5.86 14.17 11.74
CA GLY A 105 -7.23 14.61 12.02
C GLY A 105 -8.27 13.50 11.99
N ARG A 106 -8.05 12.41 11.22
CA ARG A 106 -8.93 11.22 11.28
C ARG A 106 -8.79 10.48 12.60
N ALA A 107 -7.58 10.35 13.14
CA ALA A 107 -7.36 9.73 14.44
C ALA A 107 -8.12 10.48 15.54
N ILE A 108 -7.96 11.81 15.54
CA ILE A 108 -8.64 12.70 16.48
C ILE A 108 -10.17 12.61 16.37
N ARG A 109 -10.71 12.73 15.14
CA ARG A 109 -12.16 12.85 14.93
C ARG A 109 -12.92 11.54 14.94
N VAL A 110 -12.36 10.51 14.30
CA VAL A 110 -13.09 9.27 14.01
C VAL A 110 -12.75 8.18 15.01
N TYR A 111 -11.48 8.08 15.40
CA TYR A 111 -11.04 6.99 16.27
C TYR A 111 -11.14 7.39 17.75
N GLU A 112 -10.74 8.61 18.11
CA GLU A 112 -10.83 9.11 19.50
C GLU A 112 -12.10 9.94 19.76
N GLY A 113 -12.83 10.32 18.71
CA GLY A 113 -14.19 10.85 18.83
C GLY A 113 -14.29 12.34 19.20
N HIS A 114 -13.23 13.12 18.98
CA HIS A 114 -13.22 14.56 19.28
C HIS A 114 -13.67 15.43 18.09
N ASP A 115 -14.31 16.55 18.39
CA ASP A 115 -14.65 17.55 17.38
C ASP A 115 -13.46 18.50 17.17
N LEU A 116 -12.65 18.23 16.14
CA LEU A 116 -11.57 19.12 15.72
C LEU A 116 -12.04 20.05 14.58
N GLN A 117 -12.02 21.35 14.82
CA GLN A 117 -12.40 22.38 13.84
C GLN A 117 -11.33 23.46 13.70
N LYS A 118 -11.26 24.08 12.52
CA LYS A 118 -10.44 25.26 12.27
C LYS A 118 -11.34 26.44 11.91
N ARG A 119 -11.24 27.54 12.65
CA ARG A 119 -12.02 28.78 12.43
C ARG A 119 -11.07 29.97 12.45
N ASP A 120 -11.05 30.74 11.36
CA ASP A 120 -10.20 31.93 11.20
C ASP A 120 -8.71 31.69 11.53
N GLY A 121 -8.21 30.49 11.25
CA GLY A 121 -6.83 30.08 11.50
C GLY A 121 -6.56 29.46 12.87
N GLN A 122 -7.48 29.56 13.83
CA GLN A 122 -7.38 28.92 15.15
C GLN A 122 -8.03 27.53 15.15
N TYR A 123 -7.40 26.56 15.80
CA TYR A 123 -7.99 25.25 16.04
C TYR A 123 -8.81 25.22 17.32
N TYR A 124 -9.91 24.48 17.26
CA TYR A 124 -10.80 24.20 18.37
C TYR A 124 -10.97 22.70 18.52
N LEU A 125 -10.81 22.20 19.74
CA LEU A 125 -11.08 20.83 20.14
C LEU A 125 -12.27 20.83 21.09
N ASP A 126 -13.35 20.13 20.73
CA ASP A 126 -14.60 20.07 21.51
C ASP A 126 -15.15 21.46 21.88
N GLY A 127 -15.03 22.40 20.94
CA GLY A 127 -15.48 23.78 21.08
C GLY A 127 -14.53 24.71 21.85
N GLN A 128 -13.42 24.22 22.40
CA GLN A 128 -12.43 25.04 23.10
C GLN A 128 -11.21 25.32 22.22
N PRO A 129 -10.61 26.52 22.25
CA PRO A 129 -9.36 26.79 21.56
C PRO A 129 -8.27 25.80 21.99
N ALA A 130 -7.56 25.22 21.03
CA ALA A 130 -6.50 24.26 21.28
C ALA A 130 -5.34 24.47 20.29
N ASP A 131 -4.11 24.42 20.81
CA ASP A 131 -2.89 24.51 19.99
C ASP A 131 -2.19 23.15 19.86
N ASN A 132 -2.56 22.19 20.70
CA ASN A 132 -1.97 20.86 20.71
C ASN A 132 -3.05 19.80 20.90
N TYR A 133 -2.76 18.59 20.46
CA TYR A 133 -3.54 17.39 20.74
C TYR A 133 -2.66 16.32 21.36
N THR A 134 -3.21 15.56 22.31
CA THR A 134 -2.53 14.41 22.94
C THR A 134 -3.32 13.16 22.64
N PHE A 135 -2.68 12.17 22.02
CA PHE A 135 -3.35 10.94 21.61
C PHE A 135 -3.74 10.08 22.81
N GLU A 136 -4.96 9.59 22.79
CA GLU A 136 -5.53 8.73 23.84
C GLU A 136 -5.32 7.23 23.58
N MET A 137 -4.90 6.88 22.37
CA MET A 137 -4.65 5.50 21.92
C MET A 137 -3.26 5.31 21.32
N ASP A 138 -2.79 4.07 21.36
CA ASP A 138 -1.67 3.62 20.52
C ASP A 138 -2.14 3.39 19.08
N TYR A 139 -1.29 3.75 18.11
CA TYR A 139 -1.56 3.57 16.69
C TYR A 139 -0.54 2.68 16.02
N TYR A 140 -1.00 2.00 14.97
CA TYR A 140 -0.22 1.05 14.21
C TYR A 140 -0.27 1.36 12.72
N TRP A 141 0.84 1.05 12.05
CA TRP A 141 0.96 1.12 10.60
C TRP A 141 1.10 -0.29 10.04
N MET A 142 0.06 -0.77 9.37
CA MET A 142 0.00 -2.14 8.84
C MET A 142 0.38 -2.14 7.37
N MET A 143 1.27 -3.04 6.98
CA MET A 143 1.66 -3.23 5.58
C MET A 143 1.57 -4.70 5.21
N GLY A 144 0.97 -4.98 4.05
CA GLY A 144 0.94 -6.34 3.52
C GLY A 144 2.24 -6.69 2.82
N ASP A 145 2.67 -7.94 2.98
CA ASP A 145 3.89 -8.45 2.34
C ASP A 145 3.86 -8.33 0.81
N ASN A 146 2.67 -8.53 0.22
CA ASN A 146 2.46 -8.30 -1.20
C ASN A 146 2.16 -6.81 -1.47
N ARG A 147 3.19 -5.97 -1.35
CA ARG A 147 3.07 -4.51 -1.32
C ARG A 147 2.31 -3.88 -2.49
N HIS A 148 2.41 -4.44 -3.70
CA HIS A 148 1.73 -3.91 -4.89
C HIS A 148 0.29 -4.38 -5.03
N ASN A 149 -0.12 -5.37 -4.21
CA ASN A 149 -1.44 -5.99 -4.26
C ASN A 149 -2.04 -6.12 -2.85
N SER A 150 -1.85 -5.08 -2.05
CA SER A 150 -2.32 -4.99 -0.67
C SER A 150 -2.98 -3.64 -0.46
N ALA A 151 -4.25 -3.67 -0.06
CA ALA A 151 -4.97 -2.51 0.44
C ALA A 151 -4.69 -2.40 1.95
N ASP A 152 -3.60 -1.72 2.30
CA ASP A 152 -3.10 -1.59 3.67
C ASP A 152 -3.01 -0.13 4.12
N SER A 153 -2.34 0.17 5.24
CA SER A 153 -2.32 1.52 5.84
C SER A 153 -1.86 2.60 4.87
N ARG A 154 -1.09 2.26 3.83
CA ARG A 154 -0.74 3.23 2.76
C ARG A 154 -1.96 3.76 2.01
N ALA A 155 -3.06 3.02 1.97
CA ALA A 155 -4.31 3.44 1.34
C ALA A 155 -5.30 4.07 2.34
N TRP A 156 -5.41 3.50 3.55
CA TRP A 156 -6.49 3.87 4.50
C TRP A 156 -6.03 4.49 5.83
N GLY A 157 -4.72 4.61 6.07
CA GLY A 157 -4.13 5.30 7.22
C GLY A 157 -3.88 4.39 8.43
N PHE A 158 -3.84 5.00 9.62
CA PHE A 158 -3.53 4.31 10.87
C PHE A 158 -4.61 3.33 11.32
N VAL A 159 -4.18 2.29 12.05
CA VAL A 159 -5.06 1.40 12.84
C VAL A 159 -4.92 1.77 14.32
N PRO A 160 -5.99 2.19 15.01
CA PRO A 160 -5.95 2.35 16.48
C PRO A 160 -5.90 1.00 17.20
N GLU A 161 -5.38 0.98 18.43
CA GLU A 161 -5.19 -0.23 19.23
C GLU A 161 -6.46 -1.06 19.46
N ASP A 162 -7.62 -0.42 19.57
CA ASP A 162 -8.92 -1.06 19.77
C ASP A 162 -9.44 -1.82 18.53
N HIS A 163 -8.84 -1.59 17.36
CA HIS A 163 -9.14 -2.32 16.13
C HIS A 163 -8.22 -3.54 15.94
N ILE A 164 -7.30 -3.80 16.88
CA ILE A 164 -6.41 -4.96 16.86
C ILE A 164 -7.05 -6.13 17.60
N VAL A 165 -7.49 -7.15 16.85
CA VAL A 165 -8.11 -8.36 17.43
C VAL A 165 -7.07 -9.32 18.05
N GLY A 166 -5.84 -9.35 17.52
CA GLY A 166 -4.78 -10.20 18.06
C GLY A 166 -3.65 -10.49 17.07
N ARG A 167 -2.81 -11.46 17.42
CA ARG A 167 -1.64 -11.88 16.63
C ARG A 167 -1.85 -13.28 16.05
N PRO A 168 -1.63 -13.49 14.73
CA PRO A 168 -1.62 -14.85 14.20
C PRO A 168 -0.40 -15.61 14.73
N GLU A 169 -0.60 -16.81 15.28
CA GLU A 169 0.48 -17.61 15.88
C GLU A 169 0.99 -18.73 14.97
N PHE A 170 0.09 -19.47 14.31
CA PHE A 170 0.49 -20.57 13.44
C PHE A 170 -0.54 -20.89 12.35
N VAL A 171 -0.08 -21.58 11.31
CA VAL A 171 -0.93 -22.07 10.22
C VAL A 171 -1.54 -23.42 10.62
N TRP A 172 -2.81 -23.41 10.98
CA TRP A 172 -3.54 -24.63 11.35
C TRP A 172 -4.09 -25.40 10.13
N LEU A 173 -4.17 -24.79 8.95
CA LEU A 173 -4.60 -25.47 7.72
C LEU A 173 -4.00 -24.77 6.49
N SER A 174 -3.54 -25.56 5.51
CA SER A 174 -3.13 -25.02 4.22
C SER A 174 -3.53 -25.94 3.07
N LEU A 175 -4.37 -25.43 2.18
CA LEU A 175 -4.89 -26.16 1.03
C LEU A 175 -4.30 -25.64 -0.28
N ASN A 176 -4.05 -26.55 -1.21
CA ASN A 176 -3.69 -26.26 -2.58
C ASN A 176 -4.95 -26.26 -3.44
N LYS A 177 -5.36 -25.08 -3.91
CA LYS A 177 -6.59 -24.92 -4.70
C LYS A 177 -6.55 -25.75 -6.00
N ASP A 178 -5.37 -25.89 -6.60
CA ASP A 178 -5.18 -26.50 -7.93
C ASP A 178 -5.07 -28.04 -7.90
N LYS A 179 -5.13 -28.66 -6.72
CA LYS A 179 -5.07 -30.13 -6.59
C LYS A 179 -6.39 -30.70 -6.11
N ALA A 180 -6.70 -31.94 -6.48
CA ALA A 180 -7.84 -32.67 -5.95
C ALA A 180 -7.54 -33.28 -4.57
N TRP A 181 -8.59 -33.65 -3.83
CA TRP A 181 -8.46 -34.44 -2.60
C TRP A 181 -7.74 -35.77 -2.88
N GLY A 182 -6.88 -36.21 -1.95
CA GLY A 182 -6.01 -37.38 -2.15
C GLY A 182 -4.81 -37.14 -3.07
N GLN A 183 -4.78 -36.06 -3.86
CA GLN A 183 -3.70 -35.76 -4.81
C GLN A 183 -2.78 -34.63 -4.33
N GLY A 184 -2.60 -34.48 -3.02
CA GLY A 184 -1.80 -33.38 -2.44
C GLY A 184 -2.56 -32.06 -2.29
N LYS A 185 -3.87 -32.13 -2.03
CA LYS A 185 -4.69 -30.97 -1.61
C LYS A 185 -4.12 -30.32 -0.34
N ILE A 186 -3.70 -31.11 0.64
CA ILE A 186 -3.20 -30.60 1.91
C ILE A 186 -1.70 -30.35 1.79
N ARG A 187 -1.26 -29.13 2.12
CA ARG A 187 0.16 -28.74 2.17
C ARG A 187 0.71 -29.02 3.56
N TRP A 188 0.98 -30.30 3.83
CA TRP A 188 1.46 -30.79 5.14
C TRP A 188 2.68 -30.04 5.67
N ASN A 189 3.59 -29.63 4.79
CA ASN A 189 4.79 -28.88 5.15
C ASN A 189 4.54 -27.47 5.75
N ARG A 190 3.31 -26.96 5.67
CA ARG A 190 2.91 -25.66 6.24
C ARG A 190 2.14 -25.79 7.55
N PHE A 191 1.74 -26.99 7.94
CA PHE A 191 0.95 -27.22 9.14
C PHE A 191 1.78 -26.92 10.40
N PHE A 192 1.19 -26.23 11.38
CA PHE A 192 1.84 -25.77 12.62
C PHE A 192 3.14 -24.98 12.43
N LYS A 193 3.38 -24.45 11.23
CA LYS A 193 4.44 -23.46 11.05
C LYS A 193 3.99 -22.16 11.70
N ALA A 194 4.89 -21.53 12.44
CA ALA A 194 4.68 -20.22 12.99
C ALA A 194 4.25 -19.25 11.89
N ALA A 195 3.25 -18.42 12.19
CA ALA A 195 2.93 -17.27 11.37
C ALA A 195 4.08 -16.27 11.56
N ARG A 196 4.93 -16.18 10.55
CA ARG A 196 6.02 -15.22 10.43
C ARG A 196 5.85 -14.50 9.11
#